data_AF-A0A356FXL5-F1
#
_entry.id   AF-A0A356FXL5-F1
#
_cell.length_a   1.000
_cell.length_b   1.000
_cell.length_c   1.000
_cell.angle_alpha   90.00
_cell.angle_beta   90.00
_cell.angle_gamma   90.00
#
_symmetry.space_group_name_H-M   'P 1'
#
loop_
_entity.id
_entity.type
_entity.pdbx_description
1 polymer ?
#
loop_
_entity_poly.entity_id
_entity_poly.type
_entity_poly.pdbx_seq_one_letter_code
_entity_poly.pdbx_strand_id
1 'polypeptide(L)'
;MKYVLYVLLLAVVVVAVAGLWHLYRVSFVNKREMAQYAGKSAEVKKDLGKVLVVYYSLTGHTKEIADKIQTMTNADIFGLETAEPFPTGAKLHLTVKNQLKTKKYPALKQLPDLTGYDVVFVGAPVWWYTAATPVLSFLERADFQGAKVAFFSTQGSNRGTFLPDVTSLTKNAEILPDASFNNMGKEYDAAVNAKIADWINGL
;
A
#
# COMPACT_ATOMS: atom_id res chain seq x y z
N MET A 1 -0.82 47.14 -12.15
CA MET A 1 -1.00 45.93 -13.00
C MET A 1 0.29 45.10 -13.15
N LYS A 2 1.44 45.67 -13.53
CA LYS A 2 2.71 44.92 -13.68
C LYS A 2 3.22 44.22 -12.41
N TYR A 3 3.11 44.88 -11.24
CA TYR A 3 3.51 44.27 -9.96
C TYR A 3 2.67 43.08 -9.54
N VAL A 4 1.36 43.08 -9.85
CA VAL A 4 0.47 41.93 -9.59
C VAL A 4 0.89 40.74 -10.45
N LEU A 5 1.25 40.98 -11.71
CA LEU A 5 1.75 39.93 -12.60
C LEU A 5 3.08 39.34 -12.09
N TYR A 6 4.00 40.16 -11.60
CA TYR A 6 5.27 39.68 -11.03
C TYR A 6 5.08 38.86 -9.76
N VAL A 7 4.16 39.25 -8.87
CA VAL A 7 3.83 38.48 -7.67
C VAL A 7 3.23 37.12 -8.03
N LEU A 8 2.31 37.08 -9.02
CA LEU A 8 1.73 35.82 -9.49
C LEU A 8 2.79 34.93 -10.15
N LEU A 9 3.68 35.47 -10.98
CA LEU A 9 4.78 34.72 -11.58
C LEU A 9 5.73 34.17 -10.52
N LEU A 10 6.11 34.99 -9.52
CA LEU A 10 6.95 34.55 -8.41
C LEU A 10 6.28 33.40 -7.63
N ALA A 11 4.98 33.51 -7.34
CA ALA A 11 4.24 32.45 -6.67
C ALA A 11 4.24 31.14 -7.47
N VAL A 12 4.05 31.20 -8.79
CA VAL A 12 4.14 30.02 -9.67
C VAL A 12 5.54 29.41 -9.63
N VAL A 13 6.60 30.23 -9.69
CA VAL A 13 7.99 29.75 -9.61
C VAL A 13 8.27 29.10 -8.26
N VAL A 14 7.82 29.69 -7.15
CA VAL A 14 8.01 29.11 -5.81
C VAL A 14 7.30 27.76 -5.69
N VAL A 15 6.06 27.66 -6.16
CA VAL A 15 5.32 26.38 -6.16
C VAL A 15 6.01 25.33 -7.04
N ALA A 16 6.50 25.73 -8.21
CA ALA A 16 7.23 24.82 -9.10
C ALA A 16 8.54 24.33 -8.48
N VAL A 17 9.34 25.23 -7.87
CA VAL A 17 10.59 24.88 -7.19
C VAL A 17 10.32 23.96 -6.00
N ALA A 18 9.29 24.25 -5.19
CA ALA A 18 8.90 23.40 -4.07
C ALA A 18 8.45 22.00 -4.55
N GLY A 19 7.69 21.94 -5.64
CA GLY A 19 7.27 20.68 -6.26
C GLY A 19 8.46 19.86 -6.78
N LEU A 20 9.38 20.49 -7.52
CA LEU A 20 10.60 19.84 -8.02
C LEU A 20 11.49 19.37 -6.87
N TRP A 21 11.64 20.18 -5.81
CA TRP A 21 12.38 19.81 -4.62
C TRP A 21 11.75 18.60 -3.91
N HIS A 22 10.42 18.57 -3.79
CA HIS A 22 9.72 17.42 -3.23
C HIS A 22 9.97 16.14 -4.04
N LEU A 23 9.85 16.21 -5.37
CA LEU A 23 10.10 15.07 -6.26
C LEU A 23 11.56 14.60 -6.20
N TYR A 24 12.51 15.54 -6.18
CA TYR A 24 13.93 15.24 -6.01
C TYR A 24 14.19 14.53 -4.67
N ARG A 25 13.63 15.05 -3.58
CA ARG A 25 13.77 14.46 -2.24
C ARG A 25 13.20 13.04 -2.21
N VAL A 26 12.00 12.83 -2.77
CA VAL A 26 11.38 11.50 -2.84
C VAL A 26 12.25 10.54 -3.66
N SER A 27 12.72 10.96 -4.84
CA SER A 27 13.62 10.16 -5.67
C SER A 27 14.92 9.81 -4.95
N PHE A 28 15.53 10.77 -4.26
CA PHE A 28 16.77 10.56 -3.51
C PHE A 28 16.58 9.59 -2.34
N VAL A 29 15.49 9.74 -1.56
CA VAL A 29 15.17 8.83 -0.46
C VAL A 29 14.95 7.42 -0.98
N ASN A 30 14.17 7.27 -2.05
CA ASN A 30 13.89 5.95 -2.64
C ASN A 30 15.18 5.29 -3.17
N LYS A 31 16.04 6.04 -3.85
CA LYS A 31 17.35 5.55 -4.31
C LYS A 31 18.20 5.05 -3.14
N ARG A 32 18.26 5.84 -2.07
CA ARG A 32 19.05 5.51 -0.88
C ARG A 32 18.51 4.27 -0.17
N GLU A 33 17.19 4.14 -0.08
CA GLU A 33 16.54 2.96 0.48
C GLU A 33 16.82 1.71 -0.36
N MET A 34 16.60 1.78 -1.68
CA MET A 34 16.84 0.63 -2.56
C MET A 34 18.31 0.23 -2.64
N ALA A 35 19.25 1.16 -2.47
CA ALA A 35 20.67 0.85 -2.38
C ALA A 35 21.02 -0.10 -1.22
N GLN A 36 20.22 -0.12 -0.14
CA GLN A 36 20.39 -1.06 0.98
C GLN A 36 20.05 -2.51 0.61
N TYR A 37 19.33 -2.70 -0.50
CA TYR A 37 18.88 -4.00 -0.99
C TYR A 37 19.55 -4.39 -2.32
N ALA A 38 20.38 -3.52 -2.89
CA ALA A 38 21.12 -3.80 -4.11
C ALA A 38 22.07 -4.99 -3.89
N GLY A 39 21.93 -6.03 -4.73
CA GLY A 39 22.74 -7.24 -4.66
C GLY A 39 22.40 -8.20 -3.50
N LYS A 40 21.38 -7.89 -2.67
CA LYS A 40 20.90 -8.82 -1.65
C LYS A 40 20.07 -9.94 -2.28
N SER A 41 20.01 -11.08 -1.57
CA SER A 41 19.19 -12.22 -1.98
C SER A 41 17.69 -11.88 -1.88
N ALA A 42 16.91 -12.39 -2.83
CA ALA A 42 15.44 -12.34 -2.82
C ALA A 42 14.84 -13.69 -2.37
N GLU A 43 15.60 -14.48 -1.62
CA GLU A 43 15.19 -15.79 -1.10
C GLU A 43 14.45 -15.65 0.24
N VAL A 44 13.25 -16.22 0.32
CA VAL A 44 12.50 -16.38 1.57
C VAL A 44 12.84 -17.72 2.20
N LYS A 45 13.29 -17.70 3.46
CA LYS A 45 13.68 -18.86 4.27
C LYS A 45 12.78 -19.08 5.49
N LYS A 46 11.94 -18.10 5.81
CA LYS A 46 10.99 -18.18 6.90
C LYS A 46 9.89 -19.17 6.56
N ASP A 47 9.67 -20.14 7.44
CA ASP A 47 8.45 -20.96 7.40
C ASP A 47 7.30 -20.13 7.98
N LEU A 48 6.31 -19.86 7.15
CA LEU A 48 5.11 -19.09 7.48
C LEU A 48 3.87 -19.97 7.63
N GLY A 49 3.99 -21.30 7.43
CA GLY A 49 2.83 -22.18 7.34
C GLY A 49 1.94 -21.87 6.12
N LYS A 50 0.63 -21.95 6.30
CA LYS A 50 -0.35 -21.63 5.24
C LYS A 50 -0.55 -20.12 5.15
N VAL A 51 -0.28 -19.55 3.97
CA VAL A 51 -0.28 -18.10 3.76
C VAL A 51 -1.38 -17.67 2.79
N LEU A 52 -2.05 -16.55 3.12
CA LEU A 52 -2.95 -15.83 2.21
C LEU A 52 -2.45 -14.41 1.97
N VAL A 53 -2.51 -13.93 0.74
CA VAL A 53 -2.31 -12.52 0.38
C VAL A 53 -3.64 -11.91 -0.06
N VAL A 54 -4.23 -11.06 0.78
CA VAL A 54 -5.41 -10.26 0.45
C VAL A 54 -4.96 -8.86 0.03
N TYR A 55 -5.44 -8.35 -1.10
CA TYR A 55 -5.07 -6.99 -1.52
C TYR A 55 -6.17 -6.29 -2.30
N TYR A 56 -6.16 -4.95 -2.30
CA TYR A 56 -6.88 -4.15 -3.29
C TYR A 56 -5.89 -3.45 -4.21
N SER A 57 -6.20 -3.33 -5.51
CA SER A 57 -5.35 -2.60 -6.46
C SER A 57 -6.19 -1.99 -7.58
N LEU A 58 -6.19 -0.66 -7.71
CA LEU A 58 -6.91 0.02 -8.79
C LEU A 58 -6.10 0.09 -10.09
N THR A 59 -4.79 0.30 -10.00
CA THR A 59 -3.91 0.52 -11.17
C THR A 59 -2.75 -0.46 -11.28
N GLY A 60 -2.72 -1.52 -10.46
CA GLY A 60 -1.77 -2.62 -10.58
C GLY A 60 -0.60 -2.61 -9.59
N HIS A 61 -0.17 -1.47 -9.03
CA HIS A 61 1.03 -1.43 -8.17
C HIS A 61 0.93 -2.31 -6.91
N THR A 62 -0.19 -2.27 -6.21
CA THR A 62 -0.38 -3.13 -5.02
C THR A 62 -0.48 -4.61 -5.39
N LYS A 63 -1.06 -4.89 -6.57
CA LYS A 63 -1.11 -6.25 -7.12
C LYS A 63 0.30 -6.76 -7.41
N GLU A 64 1.16 -5.93 -7.98
CA GLU A 64 2.53 -6.32 -8.28
C GLU A 64 3.32 -6.76 -7.03
N ILE A 65 3.17 -6.03 -5.92
CA ILE A 65 3.77 -6.45 -4.64
C ILE A 65 3.10 -7.73 -4.11
N ALA A 66 1.77 -7.84 -4.21
CA ALA A 66 1.04 -9.03 -3.81
C ALA A 66 1.50 -10.30 -4.58
N ASP A 67 1.66 -10.19 -5.90
CA ASP A 67 2.14 -11.26 -6.77
C ASP A 67 3.58 -11.69 -6.43
N LYS A 68 4.45 -10.72 -6.05
CA LYS A 68 5.81 -11.01 -5.59
C LYS A 68 5.80 -11.77 -4.26
N ILE A 69 5.00 -11.34 -3.28
CA ILE A 69 4.83 -12.05 -2.00
C ILE A 69 4.31 -13.47 -2.28
N GLN A 70 3.24 -13.59 -3.08
CA GLN A 70 2.66 -14.87 -3.47
C GLN A 70 3.70 -15.83 -4.05
N THR A 71 4.51 -15.35 -4.99
CA THR A 71 5.56 -16.15 -5.64
C THR A 71 6.62 -16.60 -4.64
N MET A 72 7.00 -15.73 -3.70
CA MET A 72 8.06 -16.01 -2.71
C MET A 72 7.61 -16.94 -1.59
N THR A 73 6.32 -16.93 -1.24
CA THR A 73 5.79 -17.71 -0.11
C THR A 73 4.87 -18.85 -0.54
N ASN A 74 4.66 -19.05 -1.84
CA ASN A 74 3.66 -19.97 -2.39
C ASN A 74 2.26 -19.78 -1.77
N ALA A 75 1.89 -18.51 -1.53
CA ALA A 75 0.62 -18.19 -0.86
C ALA A 75 -0.58 -18.35 -1.78
N ASP A 76 -1.74 -18.56 -1.17
CA ASP A 76 -3.01 -18.25 -1.80
C ASP A 76 -3.14 -16.73 -1.99
N ILE A 77 -3.89 -16.29 -3.00
CA ILE A 77 -4.04 -14.86 -3.30
C ILE A 77 -5.51 -14.50 -3.53
N PHE A 78 -5.92 -13.35 -2.97
CA PHE A 78 -7.27 -12.83 -3.10
C PHE A 78 -7.27 -11.33 -3.40
N GLY A 79 -7.68 -10.97 -4.61
CA GLY A 79 -7.91 -9.58 -4.99
C GLY A 79 -9.30 -9.12 -4.54
N LEU A 80 -9.35 -8.09 -3.71
CA LEU A 80 -10.60 -7.42 -3.33
C LEU A 80 -11.16 -6.65 -4.53
N GLU A 81 -12.45 -6.86 -4.79
CA GLU A 81 -13.20 -6.12 -5.80
C GLU A 81 -14.41 -5.42 -5.15
N THR A 82 -14.67 -4.18 -5.55
CA THR A 82 -15.87 -3.46 -5.14
C THR A 82 -17.07 -3.95 -5.92
N ALA A 83 -18.23 -4.01 -5.26
CA ALA A 83 -19.49 -4.46 -5.88
C ALA A 83 -19.81 -3.65 -7.15
N GLU A 84 -19.68 -2.33 -7.03
CA GLU A 84 -19.75 -1.39 -8.14
C GLU A 84 -18.35 -0.99 -8.62
N PRO A 85 -18.14 -0.71 -9.92
CA PRO A 85 -16.88 -0.20 -10.44
C PRO A 85 -16.42 1.04 -9.68
N PHE A 86 -15.17 1.02 -9.20
CA PHE A 86 -14.63 2.15 -8.45
C PHE A 86 -14.34 3.33 -9.41
N PRO A 87 -14.73 4.58 -9.06
CA PRO A 87 -14.52 5.72 -9.94
C PRO A 87 -13.04 6.00 -10.18
N THR A 88 -12.73 6.61 -11.33
CA THR A 88 -11.36 7.01 -11.71
C THR A 88 -11.24 8.53 -11.86
N GLY A 89 -10.02 9.03 -12.03
CA GLY A 89 -9.74 10.46 -12.25
C GLY A 89 -10.21 11.36 -11.11
N ALA A 90 -10.73 12.54 -11.43
CA ALA A 90 -11.16 13.52 -10.41
C ALA A 90 -12.27 12.99 -9.48
N LYS A 91 -13.15 12.11 -9.98
CA LYS A 91 -14.25 11.52 -9.18
C LYS A 91 -13.73 10.60 -8.08
N LEU A 92 -12.61 9.89 -8.31
CA LEU A 92 -11.97 9.07 -7.28
C LEU A 92 -11.65 9.88 -6.03
N HIS A 93 -11.04 11.06 -6.19
CA HIS A 93 -10.65 11.89 -5.05
C HIS A 93 -11.84 12.32 -4.21
N LEU A 94 -12.94 12.75 -4.84
CA LEU A 94 -14.16 13.18 -4.16
C LEU A 94 -14.85 12.00 -3.45
N THR A 95 -14.96 10.85 -4.12
CA THR A 95 -15.56 9.64 -3.55
C THR A 95 -14.78 9.18 -2.32
N VAL A 96 -13.46 9.00 -2.43
CA VAL A 96 -12.63 8.54 -1.31
C VAL A 96 -12.68 9.53 -0.15
N LYS A 97 -12.58 10.84 -0.42
CA LYS A 97 -12.68 11.87 0.63
C LYS A 97 -14.01 11.79 1.38
N ASN A 98 -15.11 11.60 0.67
CA ASN A 98 -16.43 11.47 1.30
C ASN A 98 -16.56 10.17 2.11
N GLN A 99 -16.06 9.05 1.58
CA GLN A 99 -16.08 7.75 2.26
C GLN A 99 -15.27 7.80 3.57
N LEU A 100 -14.07 8.40 3.55
CA LEU A 100 -13.25 8.58 4.76
C LEU A 100 -13.91 9.52 5.77
N LYS A 101 -14.50 10.64 5.32
CA LYS A 101 -15.21 11.58 6.19
C LYS A 101 -16.41 10.94 6.89
N THR A 102 -17.17 10.11 6.17
CA THR A 102 -18.41 9.51 6.66
C THR A 102 -18.22 8.12 7.26
N LYS A 103 -17.03 7.54 7.12
CA LYS A 103 -16.73 6.12 7.42
C LYS A 103 -17.71 5.15 6.74
N LYS A 104 -18.18 5.50 5.55
CA LYS A 104 -19.04 4.64 4.71
C LYS A 104 -18.22 4.12 3.54
N TYR A 105 -17.65 2.94 3.69
CA TYR A 105 -16.79 2.33 2.69
C TYR A 105 -17.59 1.59 1.60
N PRO A 106 -17.01 1.35 0.40
CA PRO A 106 -17.73 0.68 -0.69
C PRO A 106 -18.06 -0.78 -0.31
N ALA A 107 -19.19 -1.29 -0.79
CA ALA A 107 -19.47 -2.73 -0.71
C ALA A 107 -18.44 -3.51 -1.53
N LEU A 108 -18.06 -4.70 -1.05
CA LEU A 108 -17.18 -5.62 -1.77
C LEU A 108 -18.02 -6.74 -2.39
N LYS A 109 -17.62 -7.23 -3.57
CA LYS A 109 -18.30 -8.35 -4.26
C LYS A 109 -18.29 -9.62 -3.42
N GLN A 110 -17.16 -9.90 -2.79
CA GLN A 110 -16.90 -11.10 -2.00
C GLN A 110 -15.85 -10.83 -0.94
N LEU A 111 -15.80 -11.69 0.08
CA LEU A 111 -14.77 -11.72 1.11
C LEU A 111 -14.02 -13.05 1.01
N PRO A 112 -12.70 -13.07 1.27
CA PRO A 112 -11.96 -14.32 1.35
C PRO A 112 -12.39 -15.11 2.59
N ASP A 113 -12.32 -16.45 2.51
CA ASP A 113 -12.28 -17.28 3.70
C ASP A 113 -10.90 -17.15 4.35
N LEU A 114 -10.87 -16.85 5.64
CA LEU A 114 -9.64 -16.66 6.43
C LEU A 114 -9.31 -17.89 7.28
N THR A 115 -10.12 -18.94 7.20
CA THR A 115 -10.01 -20.12 8.07
C THR A 115 -8.75 -20.94 7.75
N GLY A 116 -7.97 -21.23 8.80
CA GLY A 116 -6.81 -22.13 8.72
C GLY A 116 -5.57 -21.54 8.05
N TYR A 117 -5.50 -20.22 7.85
CA TYR A 117 -4.25 -19.54 7.50
C TYR A 117 -3.46 -19.16 8.74
N ASP A 118 -2.17 -19.43 8.72
CA ASP A 118 -1.24 -19.04 9.78
C ASP A 118 -0.84 -17.56 9.65
N VAL A 119 -0.63 -17.11 8.41
CA VAL A 119 -0.25 -15.73 8.08
C VAL A 119 -1.13 -15.17 6.96
N VAL A 120 -1.68 -13.98 7.18
CA VAL A 120 -2.44 -13.22 6.18
C VAL A 120 -1.72 -11.90 5.90
N PHE A 121 -1.22 -11.74 4.67
CA PHE A 121 -0.75 -10.45 4.19
C PHE A 121 -1.93 -9.60 3.71
N VAL A 122 -1.99 -8.34 4.10
CA VAL A 122 -3.06 -7.41 3.68
C VAL A 122 -2.47 -6.16 3.03
N GLY A 123 -2.76 -5.99 1.73
CA GLY A 123 -2.19 -4.95 0.88
C GLY A 123 -3.17 -3.87 0.43
N ALA A 124 -2.80 -2.59 0.53
CA ALA A 124 -3.56 -1.50 -0.08
C ALA A 124 -2.70 -0.39 -0.69
N PRO A 125 -3.20 0.32 -1.71
CA PRO A 125 -2.66 1.63 -2.05
C PRO A 125 -3.02 2.64 -0.96
N VAL A 126 -2.17 3.64 -0.78
CA VAL A 126 -2.40 4.75 0.14
C VAL A 126 -3.19 5.84 -0.57
N TRP A 127 -4.42 6.10 -0.11
CA TRP A 127 -5.27 7.17 -0.58
C TRP A 127 -5.58 8.13 0.55
N TRP A 128 -5.35 9.43 0.34
CA TRP A 128 -5.55 10.45 1.37
C TRP A 128 -4.80 10.13 2.68
N TYR A 129 -3.55 9.67 2.58
CA TYR A 129 -2.68 9.35 3.71
C TYR A 129 -3.14 8.18 4.59
N THR A 130 -4.04 7.34 4.09
CA THR A 130 -4.48 6.09 4.74
C THR A 130 -4.72 4.98 3.72
N ALA A 131 -5.09 3.77 4.16
CA ALA A 131 -5.39 2.66 3.26
C ALA A 131 -6.60 2.95 2.36
N ALA A 132 -6.59 2.40 1.14
CA ALA A 132 -7.72 2.48 0.23
C ALA A 132 -9.01 1.95 0.88
N THR A 133 -10.11 2.66 0.66
CA THR A 133 -11.40 2.37 1.30
C THR A 133 -11.96 0.96 1.06
N PRO A 134 -11.67 0.25 -0.05
CA PRO A 134 -12.02 -1.17 -0.18
C PRO A 134 -11.34 -2.07 0.87
N VAL A 135 -10.10 -1.80 1.25
CA VAL A 135 -9.41 -2.55 2.32
C VAL A 135 -9.99 -2.20 3.68
N LEU A 136 -10.31 -0.93 3.93
CA LEU A 136 -11.00 -0.54 5.17
C LEU A 136 -12.37 -1.25 5.28
N SER A 137 -13.12 -1.37 4.17
CA SER A 137 -14.37 -2.14 4.11
C SER A 137 -14.20 -3.63 4.39
N PHE A 138 -13.10 -4.21 3.92
CA PHE A 138 -12.75 -5.60 4.22
C PHE A 138 -12.49 -5.75 5.72
N LEU A 139 -11.65 -4.90 6.31
CA LEU A 139 -11.27 -4.98 7.73
C LEU A 139 -12.45 -4.75 8.68
N GLU A 140 -13.42 -3.90 8.33
CA GLU A 140 -14.65 -3.74 9.13
C GLU A 140 -15.44 -5.04 9.30
N ARG A 141 -15.32 -5.97 8.34
CA ARG A 141 -16.08 -7.22 8.27
C ARG A 141 -15.26 -8.46 8.57
N ALA A 142 -13.94 -8.40 8.35
CA ALA A 142 -13.05 -9.52 8.57
C ALA A 142 -12.87 -9.83 10.06
N ASP A 143 -12.76 -11.11 10.36
CA ASP A 143 -12.30 -11.66 11.63
C ASP A 143 -11.16 -12.62 11.30
N PHE A 144 -9.96 -12.33 11.80
CA PHE A 144 -8.76 -13.10 11.48
C PHE A 144 -8.59 -14.36 12.33
N GLN A 145 -9.49 -14.60 13.30
CA GLN A 145 -9.55 -15.87 14.04
C GLN A 145 -8.23 -16.27 14.73
N GLY A 146 -7.42 -15.28 15.13
CA GLY A 146 -6.12 -15.48 15.76
C GLY A 146 -4.93 -15.57 14.80
N ALA A 147 -5.15 -15.49 13.48
CA ALA A 147 -4.07 -15.52 12.50
C ALA A 147 -3.12 -14.32 12.67
N LYS A 148 -1.88 -14.51 12.21
CA LYS A 148 -0.89 -13.43 12.13
C LYS A 148 -1.17 -12.57 10.91
N VAL A 149 -1.13 -11.25 11.06
CA VAL A 149 -1.46 -10.32 9.98
C VAL A 149 -0.31 -9.35 9.74
N ALA A 150 0.21 -9.38 8.52
CA ALA A 150 1.27 -8.49 8.06
C ALA A 150 0.73 -7.51 7.01
N PHE A 151 0.72 -6.22 7.32
CA PHE A 151 0.22 -5.21 6.38
C PHE A 151 1.30 -4.73 5.42
N PHE A 152 0.90 -4.43 4.18
CA PHE A 152 1.76 -3.67 3.28
C PHE A 152 1.03 -2.55 2.55
N SER A 153 1.76 -1.46 2.31
CA SER A 153 1.25 -0.28 1.61
C SER A 153 2.00 -0.05 0.30
N THR A 154 1.29 0.52 -0.68
CA THR A 154 1.91 1.09 -1.88
C THR A 154 1.55 2.56 -2.02
N GLN A 155 2.50 3.42 -2.38
CA GLN A 155 2.29 4.86 -2.41
C GLN A 155 3.23 5.59 -3.36
N GLY A 156 2.93 6.84 -3.68
CA GLY A 156 3.88 7.69 -4.42
C GLY A 156 5.05 8.17 -3.56
N SER A 157 4.80 8.50 -2.28
CA SER A 157 5.83 9.07 -1.41
C SER A 157 5.60 8.87 0.09
N ASN A 158 4.35 8.97 0.55
CA ASN A 158 4.03 8.98 1.98
C ASN A 158 2.89 8.02 2.29
N ARG A 159 3.08 7.17 3.30
CA ARG A 159 2.07 6.23 3.80
C ARG A 159 1.11 6.80 4.84
N GLY A 160 1.44 7.96 5.44
CA GLY A 160 0.58 8.62 6.41
C GLY A 160 0.26 7.75 7.62
N THR A 161 -1.03 7.69 7.98
CA THR A 161 -1.58 6.93 9.12
C THR A 161 -1.99 5.50 8.75
N PHE A 162 -1.49 4.97 7.62
CA PHE A 162 -1.88 3.65 7.12
C PHE A 162 -1.89 2.55 8.19
N LEU A 163 -0.77 2.30 8.89
CA LEU A 163 -0.72 1.22 9.90
C LEU A 163 -1.69 1.47 11.06
N PRO A 164 -1.67 2.63 11.75
CA PRO A 164 -2.66 2.93 12.78
C PRO A 164 -4.11 2.68 12.35
N ASP A 165 -4.47 3.12 11.14
CA ASP A 165 -5.85 3.02 10.65
C ASP A 165 -6.26 1.57 10.36
N VAL A 166 -5.42 0.79 9.68
CA VAL A 166 -5.74 -0.64 9.40
C VAL A 166 -5.73 -1.47 10.68
N THR A 167 -4.77 -1.24 11.57
CA THR A 167 -4.72 -1.93 12.87
C THR A 167 -5.96 -1.62 13.71
N SER A 168 -6.46 -0.38 13.71
CA SER A 168 -7.66 0.00 14.46
C SER A 168 -8.95 -0.73 14.04
N LEU A 169 -9.00 -1.24 12.80
CA LEU A 169 -10.14 -1.99 12.26
C LEU A 169 -9.94 -3.50 12.33
N THR A 170 -8.74 -3.96 12.69
CA THR A 170 -8.39 -5.38 12.66
C THR A 170 -8.92 -6.09 13.92
N LYS A 171 -9.60 -7.22 13.72
CA LYS A 171 -10.21 -8.02 14.80
C LYS A 171 -9.53 -9.37 14.90
N ASN A 172 -9.23 -9.79 16.14
CA ASN A 172 -8.69 -11.10 16.48
C ASN A 172 -7.49 -11.51 15.61
N ALA A 173 -6.43 -10.69 15.62
CA ALA A 173 -5.20 -10.95 14.89
C ALA A 173 -3.97 -10.65 15.75
N GLU A 174 -2.88 -11.38 15.52
CA GLU A 174 -1.54 -10.96 15.94
C GLU A 174 -0.94 -10.06 14.86
N ILE A 175 -0.70 -8.78 15.16
CA ILE A 175 -0.18 -7.82 14.17
C ILE A 175 1.34 -7.96 14.06
N LEU A 176 1.81 -8.34 12.88
CA LEU A 176 3.23 -8.45 12.54
C LEU A 176 3.81 -7.12 12.03
N PRO A 177 5.15 -6.97 11.97
CA PRO A 177 5.78 -5.81 11.36
C PRO A 177 5.27 -5.55 9.94
N ASP A 178 4.96 -4.28 9.64
CA ASP A 178 4.43 -3.87 8.35
C ASP A 178 5.53 -3.46 7.35
N ALA A 179 5.21 -3.46 6.07
CA ALA A 179 6.08 -2.89 5.03
C ALA A 179 5.39 -1.80 4.20
N SER A 180 6.20 -0.95 3.58
CA SER A 180 5.70 0.06 2.65
C SER A 180 6.57 0.11 1.40
N PHE A 181 5.95 0.31 0.25
CA PHE A 181 6.61 0.26 -1.04
C PHE A 181 6.23 1.49 -1.85
N ASN A 182 7.19 2.38 -2.09
CA ASN A 182 6.97 3.47 -3.02
C ASN A 182 6.89 2.91 -4.45
N ASN A 183 6.07 3.52 -5.31
CA ASN A 183 5.98 3.13 -6.71
C ASN A 183 7.29 3.54 -7.41
N MET A 184 8.08 2.56 -7.81
CA MET A 184 9.40 2.73 -8.41
C MET A 184 9.42 2.27 -9.86
N GLY A 185 10.42 2.71 -10.61
CA GLY A 185 10.70 2.17 -11.94
C GLY A 185 11.24 0.74 -11.86
N LYS A 186 11.11 0.01 -12.98
CA LYS A 186 11.51 -1.41 -13.09
C LYS A 186 12.99 -1.65 -12.80
N GLU A 187 13.83 -0.63 -12.93
CA GLU A 187 15.25 -0.70 -12.59
C GLU A 187 15.50 -1.05 -11.11
N TYR A 188 14.49 -0.91 -10.24
CA TYR A 188 14.57 -1.28 -8.83
C TYR A 188 13.96 -2.65 -8.52
N ASP A 189 13.43 -3.40 -9.48
CA ASP A 189 12.69 -4.65 -9.23
C ASP A 189 13.48 -5.66 -8.40
N ALA A 190 14.78 -5.82 -8.67
CA ALA A 190 15.64 -6.72 -7.90
C ALA A 190 15.79 -6.27 -6.44
N ALA A 191 15.96 -4.97 -6.20
CA ALA A 191 16.06 -4.40 -4.85
C ALA A 191 14.71 -4.48 -4.11
N VAL A 192 13.60 -4.26 -4.81
CA VAL A 192 12.24 -4.44 -4.26
C VAL A 192 12.02 -5.90 -3.88
N ASN A 193 12.39 -6.85 -4.73
CA ASN A 193 12.29 -8.28 -4.42
C ASN A 193 13.12 -8.65 -3.19
N ALA A 194 14.37 -8.17 -3.10
CA ALA A 194 15.22 -8.40 -1.95
C ALA A 194 14.66 -7.74 -0.66
N LYS A 195 14.03 -6.57 -0.77
CA LYS A 195 13.34 -5.93 0.35
C LYS A 195 12.12 -6.73 0.83
N ILE A 196 11.32 -7.27 -0.08
CA ILE A 196 10.18 -8.14 0.27
C ILE A 196 10.69 -9.39 1.01
N ALA A 197 11.74 -10.03 0.49
CA ALA A 197 12.33 -11.21 1.12
C ALA A 197 12.93 -10.90 2.50
N ASP A 198 13.66 -9.80 2.65
CA ASP A 198 14.22 -9.34 3.91
C ASP A 198 13.12 -9.08 4.95
N TRP A 199 12.03 -8.41 4.55
CA TRP A 199 10.87 -8.19 5.40
C TRP A 199 10.23 -9.51 5.85
N ILE A 200 9.92 -10.41 4.91
CA ILE A 200 9.29 -11.70 5.21
C ILE A 200 10.18 -12.54 6.14
N ASN A 201 11.49 -12.54 5.92
CA ASN A 201 12.44 -13.28 6.75
C ASN A 201 12.54 -12.71 8.19
N GLY A 202 12.19 -11.44 8.39
CA GLY A 202 12.15 -10.78 9.69
C GLY A 202 10.82 -10.91 10.45
N LEU A 203 9.80 -11.56 9.86
CA LEU A 203 8.53 -11.87 10.52
C LEU A 203 8.67 -13.00 11.56
#